data_AF-A0A553RN44-F1
#
_entry.id   AF-A0A553RN44-F1
#
_cell.length_a   1.000
_cell.length_b   1.000
_cell.length_c   1.000
_cell.angle_alpha   90.00
_cell.angle_beta   90.00
_cell.angle_gamma   90.00
#
_symmetry.space_group_name_H-M   'P 1'
#
loop_
_entity.id
_entity.type
_entity.pdbx_description
1 polymer ?
#
loop_
_entity_poly.entity_id
_entity_poly.type
_entity_poly.pdbx_seq_one_letter_code
_entity_poly.pdbx_strand_id
1 'polypeptide(L)'
;GSVEPLSLQILLLLVSGSFLGFQWLFHTGSPWVSQNLCKGFLNLSPTERTEWKSRAVSTVHALLVGLFCLYIYIFDEAIQKDPVW
;
A
#
# COMPACT_ATOMS: atom_id res chain seq x y z
N GLY A 1 -10.29 30.38 8.32
CA GLY A 1 -9.80 29.98 6.99
C GLY A 1 -10.73 28.92 6.46
N SER A 2 -11.50 29.23 5.42
CA SER A 2 -12.35 28.28 4.72
C SER A 2 -11.46 27.34 3.91
N VAL A 3 -11.45 26.06 4.24
CA VAL A 3 -10.90 25.04 3.35
C VAL A 3 -11.70 25.08 2.06
N GLU A 4 -11.04 25.38 0.94
CA GLU A 4 -11.67 25.45 -0.38
C GLU A 4 -12.40 24.12 -0.67
N PRO A 5 -13.66 24.13 -1.15
CA PRO A 5 -14.47 22.93 -1.34
C PRO A 5 -13.81 21.89 -2.27
N LEU A 6 -12.94 22.35 -3.18
CA LEU A 6 -12.13 21.50 -4.06
C LEU A 6 -11.08 20.68 -3.29
N SER A 7 -10.48 21.24 -2.23
CA SER A 7 -9.50 20.54 -1.38
C SER A 7 -10.14 19.37 -0.63
N LEU A 8 -11.36 19.57 -0.13
CA LEU A 8 -12.14 18.53 0.56
C LEU A 8 -12.48 17.34 -0.36
N GLN A 9 -12.85 17.62 -1.61
CA GLN A 9 -13.15 16.58 -2.61
C GLN A 9 -11.92 15.74 -2.95
N ILE A 10 -10.76 16.38 -3.14
CA ILE A 10 -9.50 15.69 -3.41
C ILE A 10 -9.10 14.80 -2.23
N LEU A 11 -9.21 15.31 -1.00
CA LEU A 11 -8.91 14.57 0.21
C LEU A 11 -9.82 13.35 0.36
N LEU A 12 -11.12 13.51 0.09
CA LEU A 12 -12.09 12.42 0.15
C LEU A 12 -11.81 11.35 -0.91
N LEU A 13 -11.46 11.73 -2.14
CA LEU A 13 -11.07 10.80 -3.20
C LEU A 13 -9.79 10.04 -2.86
N LEU A 14 -8.79 10.73 -2.30
CA LEU A 14 -7.53 10.11 -1.90
C LEU A 14 -7.75 9.08 -0.78
N VAL A 15 -8.51 9.45 0.26
CA VAL A 15 -8.79 8.57 1.39
C VAL A 15 -9.63 7.36 0.97
N SER A 16 -10.71 7.59 0.23
CA SER A 16 -11.59 6.51 -0.23
C SER A 16 -10.91 5.60 -1.25
N GLY A 17 -10.15 6.16 -2.20
CA GLY A 17 -9.37 5.39 -3.17
C GLY A 17 -8.28 4.54 -2.49
N SER A 18 -7.57 5.11 -1.51
CA SER A 18 -6.58 4.36 -0.72
C SER A 18 -7.25 3.23 0.05
N PHE A 19 -8.35 3.51 0.74
CA PHE A 19 -9.09 2.49 1.50
C PHE A 19 -9.54 1.33 0.61
N LEU A 20 -10.16 1.62 -0.54
CA LEU A 20 -10.60 0.61 -1.49
C LEU A 20 -9.42 -0.17 -2.10
N GLY A 21 -8.32 0.49 -2.42
CA GLY A 21 -7.10 -0.14 -2.91
C GLY A 21 -6.48 -1.10 -1.90
N PHE A 22 -6.34 -0.69 -0.64
CA PHE A 22 -5.86 -1.56 0.44
C PHE A 22 -6.83 -2.71 0.71
N GLN A 23 -8.13 -2.46 0.66
CA GLN A 23 -9.15 -3.51 0.84
C GLN A 23 -9.08 -4.55 -0.27
N TRP A 24 -8.92 -4.11 -1.52
CA TRP A 24 -8.74 -4.98 -2.69
C TRP A 24 -7.45 -5.80 -2.61
N LEU A 25 -6.34 -5.17 -2.22
CA LEU A 25 -5.07 -5.86 -1.99
C LEU A 25 -5.19 -6.91 -0.89
N PHE A 26 -5.91 -6.62 0.20
CA PHE A 26 -6.11 -7.55 1.31
C PHE A 26 -6.97 -8.77 0.91
N HIS A 27 -8.06 -8.53 0.19
CA HIS A 27 -9.04 -9.57 -0.14
C HIS A 27 -8.69 -10.37 -1.40
N THR A 28 -8.14 -9.72 -2.43
CA THR A 28 -7.92 -10.31 -3.75
C THR A 28 -6.43 -10.47 -4.05
N GLY A 29 -5.65 -9.41 -3.85
CA GLY A 29 -4.21 -9.41 -4.16
C GLY A 29 -3.43 -10.42 -3.33
N SER A 30 -3.64 -10.42 -2.01
CA SER A 30 -2.97 -11.30 -1.05
C SER A 30 -3.16 -12.80 -1.35
N PRO A 31 -4.40 -13.32 -1.51
CA PRO A 31 -4.57 -14.73 -1.87
C PRO A 31 -4.11 -15.05 -3.29
N TRP A 32 -4.26 -14.15 -4.28
CA TRP A 32 -3.80 -14.39 -5.65
C TRP A 32 -2.26 -14.50 -5.72
N VAL A 33 -1.54 -13.54 -5.15
CA VAL A 33 -0.07 -13.56 -5.07
C VAL A 33 0.41 -14.75 -4.26
N SER A 34 -0.24 -15.06 -3.14
CA SER A 34 0.15 -16.18 -2.27
C SER A 34 -0.07 -17.54 -2.93
N GLN A 35 -1.17 -17.72 -3.67
CA GLN A 35 -1.42 -18.95 -4.45
C GLN A 35 -0.41 -19.10 -5.60
N ASN A 36 -0.02 -18.00 -6.23
CA ASN A 36 0.88 -18.02 -7.39
C ASN A 36 2.35 -18.19 -6.98
N LEU A 37 2.78 -17.62 -5.86
CA LEU A 37 4.15 -17.75 -5.33
C LEU A 37 4.36 -19.01 -4.49
N CYS A 38 3.37 -19.40 -3.69
CA CYS A 38 3.49 -20.52 -2.75
C CYS A 38 2.28 -21.47 -2.89
N LYS A 39 2.44 -22.54 -3.69
CA LYS A 39 1.43 -23.61 -3.81
C LYS A 39 1.06 -24.26 -2.45
N GLY A 40 1.91 -24.11 -1.43
CA GLY A 40 1.65 -24.54 -0.04
C GLY A 40 0.58 -23.73 0.70
N PHE A 41 0.15 -22.57 0.18
CA PHE A 41 -0.91 -21.75 0.77
C PHE A 41 -2.29 -22.46 0.81
N LEU A 42 -2.47 -23.50 -0.01
CA LEU A 42 -3.69 -24.32 -0.04
C LEU A 42 -3.76 -25.33 1.12
N ASN A 43 -2.64 -25.66 1.76
CA ASN A 43 -2.56 -26.62 2.87
C ASN A 43 -2.53 -25.97 4.26
N LEU A 44 -2.61 -24.64 4.35
CA LEU A 44 -2.54 -23.91 5.62
C LEU A 44 -3.89 -23.92 6.35
N SER A 45 -3.83 -24.07 7.67
CA SER A 45 -4.99 -23.96 8.54
C SER A 45 -5.58 -22.53 8.50
N PRO A 46 -6.85 -22.32 8.88
CA PRO A 46 -7.51 -21.00 8.81
C PRO A 46 -6.77 -19.89 9.58
N THR A 47 -6.14 -20.23 10.70
CA THR A 47 -5.37 -19.31 11.55
C THR A 47 -4.08 -18.88 10.86
N GLU A 48 -3.30 -19.84 10.33
CA GLU A 48 -2.07 -19.56 9.59
C GLU A 48 -2.34 -18.75 8.32
N ARG A 49 -3.49 -19.00 7.68
CA ARG A 49 -3.93 -18.26 6.50
C ARG A 49 -4.20 -16.79 6.83
N THR A 50 -4.69 -16.51 8.04
CA THR A 50 -4.94 -15.14 8.52
C THR A 50 -3.63 -14.42 8.83
N GLU A 51 -2.70 -15.08 9.51
CA GLU A 51 -1.36 -14.54 9.73
C GLU A 51 -0.62 -14.27 8.41
N TRP A 52 -0.70 -15.22 7.48
CA TRP A 52 -0.10 -15.08 6.16
C TRP A 52 -0.66 -13.89 5.39
N LYS A 53 -2.00 -13.72 5.40
CA LYS A 53 -2.64 -12.55 4.78
C LYS A 53 -2.15 -11.25 5.40
N SER A 54 -2.03 -11.20 6.72
CA SER A 54 -1.50 -10.04 7.45
C SER A 54 -0.05 -9.74 7.04
N ARG A 55 0.83 -10.75 7.02
CA ARG A 55 2.24 -10.59 6.60
C ARG A 55 2.35 -10.11 5.15
N ALA A 56 1.58 -10.71 4.24
CA ALA A 56 1.57 -10.31 2.83
C ALA A 56 1.15 -8.83 2.66
N VAL A 57 0.13 -8.38 3.39
CA VAL A 57 -0.34 -6.99 3.35
C VAL A 57 0.73 -6.03 3.87
N SER A 58 1.41 -6.38 4.97
CA SER A 58 2.53 -5.58 5.49
C SER A 58 3.70 -5.52 4.51
N THR A 59 4.02 -6.62 3.81
CA THR A 59 5.04 -6.61 2.76
C THR A 59 4.65 -5.70 1.60
N VAL A 60 3.41 -5.79 1.13
CA VAL A 60 2.90 -4.91 0.06
C VAL A 60 2.92 -3.45 0.52
N HIS A 61 2.49 -3.16 1.75
CA HIS A 61 2.56 -1.83 2.33
C HIS A 61 4.00 -1.29 2.36
N ALA A 62 4.96 -2.08 2.86
CA ALA A 62 6.37 -1.69 2.89
C ALA A 62 6.95 -1.45 1.49
N LEU A 63 6.56 -2.27 0.50
CA LEU A 63 6.98 -2.07 -0.89
C LEU A 63 6.39 -0.78 -1.48
N LEU A 64 5.10 -0.51 -1.27
CA LEU A 64 4.46 0.73 -1.74
C LEU A 64 5.11 1.96 -1.12
N VAL A 65 5.30 1.96 0.21
CA VAL A 65 5.98 3.05 0.93
C VAL A 65 7.41 3.22 0.42
N GLY A 66 8.15 2.11 0.24
CA GLY A 66 9.52 2.13 -0.29
C GLY A 66 9.60 2.70 -1.71
N LEU A 67 8.69 2.30 -2.60
CA LEU A 67 8.61 2.81 -3.97
C LEU A 67 8.23 4.30 -3.99
N PHE A 68 7.32 4.73 -3.13
CA PHE A 68 6.99 6.15 -2.96
C PHE A 68 8.21 6.95 -2.50
N CYS A 69 8.93 6.44 -1.49
CA CYS A 69 10.13 7.08 -0.98
C CYS A 69 11.21 7.18 -2.07
N LEU A 70 11.40 6.12 -2.85
CA LEU A 70 12.34 6.10 -3.98
C LEU A 70 11.92 7.07 -5.10
N TYR A 71 10.63 7.14 -5.43
CA TYR A 71 10.10 8.09 -6.40
C TYR A 71 10.39 9.53 -5.99
N ILE A 72 10.09 9.89 -4.74
CA ILE A 72 10.37 11.22 -4.22
C ILE A 72 11.88 11.49 -4.27
N TYR A 73 12.73 10.55 -3.82
CA TYR A 73 14.18 10.72 -3.89
C TYR A 73 14.71 11.01 -5.31
N ILE A 74 14.18 10.32 -6.33
CA ILE A 74 14.63 10.46 -7.73
C ILE A 74 14.07 11.72 -8.40
N PHE A 75 12.82 12.08 -8.14
CA PHE A 75 12.10 13.10 -8.92
C PHE A 75 11.82 14.40 -8.16
N ASP A 76 11.95 14.42 -6.84
CA ASP A 76 11.79 15.63 -6.05
C ASP A 76 13.09 16.43 -6.04
N GLU A 77 13.19 17.39 -6.97
CA GLU A 77 14.31 18.32 -7.05
C GLU A 77 14.50 19.14 -5.77
N ALA A 78 13.45 19.36 -4.96
CA ALA A 78 13.57 20.12 -3.72
C ALA A 78 14.39 19.35 -2.67
N ILE A 79 14.21 18.02 -2.59
CA ILE A 79 15.02 17.15 -1.73
C ILE A 79 16.45 17.01 -2.27
N GLN A 80 16.65 17.03 -3.60
CA GLN A 80 17.99 16.98 -4.19
C GLN A 80 18.77 18.29 -4.02
N LYS A 81 18.09 19.45 -4.03
CA LYS A 81 18.73 20.77 -3.91
C LYS A 81 19.08 21.16 -2.48
N ASP A 82 18.32 20.71 -1.49
CA ASP A 82 18.60 20.95 -0.07
C ASP A 82 18.54 19.61 0.68
N PRO A 83 19.59 18.78 0.55
CA PRO A 83 19.66 17.57 1.33
C PRO A 83 19.68 17.94 2.81
N VAL A 84 18.66 17.53 3.57
CA VAL A 84 18.68 17.61 5.03
C VAL A 84 19.65 16.52 5.54
N TRP A 85 20.94 16.71 5.32
CA TRP A 85 22.03 16.02 6.01
C TRP A 85 23.15 17.00 6.36
#